data_AF-A0A951AC77-F1
#
_entry.id   AF-A0A951AC77-F1
#
_cell.length_a   1.000
_cell.length_b   1.000
_cell.length_c   1.000
_cell.angle_alpha   90.00
_cell.angle_beta   90.00
_cell.angle_gamma   90.00
#
_symmetry.space_group_name_H-M   'P 1'
#
loop_
_entity.id
_entity.type
_entity.pdbx_description
1 polymer ?
#
loop_
_entity_poly.entity_id
_entity_poly.type
_entity_poly.pdbx_seq_one_letter_code
_entity_poly.pdbx_strand_id
1 'polypeptide(L)'
;MPQDLGPFVSWLRSRQARLDLGDPELLELFWQSHPRYQFFKSLPWRADLLDIGAGAGGLAFWKTWLKPERTDLNLYGVDRKLGEYRALYAGWESIDLDRDTPQFAGTTFDGFVITHLIEYLGAPERLIEWLGARAKPDARVYLEWTGPITLDLPSREQLARYDLDVLTSNFSDDWEHKQAPDLAQVCSWLAAAGFTVAARGAVDLGILGEELFARGTDRDSRSMGYGSMMRSSLYTVAVRSETPVATIRKPMPAAEARPAAALETAPALAARTPSGQGLALLRAKRLLLVSGLFDAVFYRESYPDMRVSSTDPLTHYLTQGEAEGRSPNPVFAPGYYRRRWMGGAPAEQNALLHYVEEGERLGYKPHPAFDPQTYLAANPPLADFVDRPLFHYLTIGRTAGLPVAQGPRGHALARVLAAQPHAIEFEYSGRRNGDRLQRFMEVVIGELGAEEGLALRKKLFDQPGGGEREH
;
A
#
# COMPACT_ATOMS: atom_id res chain seq x y z
N MET A 1 16.35 -6.75 33.50
CA MET A 1 16.74 -5.36 33.86
C MET A 1 15.75 -4.44 33.18
N PRO A 2 15.10 -3.48 33.86
CA PRO A 2 14.29 -2.50 33.13
C PRO A 2 15.24 -1.74 32.21
N GLN A 3 14.99 -1.83 30.90
CA GLN A 3 15.71 -1.02 29.92
C GLN A 3 15.51 0.45 30.29
N ASP A 4 16.59 1.24 30.24
CA ASP A 4 16.44 2.69 30.33
C ASP A 4 15.60 3.17 29.15
N LEU A 5 14.35 3.55 29.44
CA LEU A 5 13.39 4.01 28.44
C LEU A 5 13.57 5.50 28.10
N GLY A 6 14.47 6.22 28.80
CA GLY A 6 14.67 7.65 28.61
C GLY A 6 14.94 8.06 27.16
N PRO A 7 15.89 7.43 26.44
CA PRO A 7 16.15 7.73 25.03
C PRO A 7 14.94 7.45 24.13
N PHE A 8 14.24 6.34 24.36
CA PHE A 8 13.06 5.96 23.58
C PHE A 8 11.90 6.95 23.78
N VAL A 9 11.61 7.31 25.03
CA VAL A 9 10.59 8.30 25.38
C VAL A 9 10.95 9.68 24.83
N SER A 10 12.22 10.07 24.90
CA SER A 10 12.71 11.32 24.31
C SER A 10 12.50 11.34 22.79
N TRP A 11 12.78 10.23 22.12
CA TRP A 11 12.52 10.08 20.69
C TRP A 11 11.02 10.18 20.35
N LEU A 12 10.14 9.55 21.11
CA LEU A 12 8.68 9.69 20.95
C LEU A 12 8.24 11.15 21.12
N ARG A 13 8.68 11.82 22.19
CA ARG A 13 8.31 13.21 22.48
C ARG A 13 8.91 14.23 21.49
N SER A 14 9.95 13.83 20.76
CA SER A 14 10.54 14.67 19.72
C SER A 14 9.68 14.79 18.45
N ARG A 15 8.63 13.96 18.30
CA ARG A 15 7.69 14.08 17.18
C ARG A 15 6.89 15.37 17.33
N GLN A 16 6.74 16.10 16.22
CA GLN A 16 6.07 17.40 16.19
C GLN A 16 5.01 17.43 15.11
N ALA A 17 3.96 18.21 15.36
CA ALA A 17 3.00 18.56 14.34
C ALA A 17 3.65 19.49 13.30
N ARG A 18 3.65 19.09 12.04
CA ARG A 18 4.33 19.78 10.92
C ARG A 18 3.42 20.08 9.74
N LEU A 19 2.26 19.42 9.65
CA LEU A 19 1.31 19.62 8.56
C LEU A 19 0.26 20.69 8.91
N ASP A 20 -0.16 21.50 7.94
CA ASP A 20 -1.27 22.45 8.15
C ASP A 20 -2.62 21.76 7.85
N LEU A 21 -2.99 20.80 8.69
CA LEU A 21 -4.20 19.96 8.56
C LEU A 21 -5.01 20.04 9.84
N GLY A 22 -6.34 20.02 9.72
CA GLY A 22 -7.22 19.78 10.87
C GLY A 22 -7.21 18.29 11.26
N ASP A 23 -7.56 17.99 12.51
CA ASP A 23 -7.58 16.59 13.00
C ASP A 23 -8.51 15.66 12.18
N PRO A 24 -9.71 16.10 11.72
CA PRO A 24 -10.55 15.27 10.85
C PRO A 24 -9.89 14.94 9.50
N GLU A 25 -9.19 15.92 8.89
CA GLU A 25 -8.49 15.73 7.61
C GLU A 25 -7.29 14.79 7.79
N LEU A 26 -6.55 14.93 8.89
CA LEU A 26 -5.46 14.01 9.23
C LEU A 26 -5.96 12.57 9.42
N LEU A 27 -7.07 12.40 10.15
CA LEU A 27 -7.67 11.08 10.38
C LEU A 27 -8.15 10.46 9.06
N GLU A 28 -8.81 11.26 8.22
CA GLU A 28 -9.20 10.83 6.87
C GLU A 28 -7.99 10.35 6.05
N LEU A 29 -6.91 11.13 5.99
CA LEU A 29 -5.69 10.75 5.25
C LEU A 29 -5.00 9.51 5.80
N PHE A 30 -4.98 9.36 7.13
CA PHE A 30 -4.46 8.16 7.77
C PHE A 30 -5.21 6.93 7.25
N TRP A 31 -6.55 6.97 7.26
CA TRP A 31 -7.35 5.83 6.82
C TRP A 31 -7.31 5.63 5.31
N GLN A 32 -7.30 6.70 4.51
CA GLN A 32 -7.05 6.62 3.06
C GLN A 32 -5.68 6.05 2.71
N SER A 33 -4.73 6.04 3.64
CA SER A 33 -3.41 5.44 3.44
C SER A 33 -3.29 4.05 4.08
N HIS A 34 -4.20 3.70 4.98
CA HIS A 34 -4.13 2.48 5.76
C HIS A 34 -4.41 1.23 4.89
N PRO A 35 -3.55 0.19 4.89
CA PRO A 35 -3.69 -0.97 4.02
C PRO A 35 -5.05 -1.68 4.13
N ARG A 36 -5.60 -1.79 5.34
CA ARG A 36 -6.95 -2.31 5.59
C ARG A 36 -8.03 -1.59 4.79
N TYR A 37 -7.99 -0.27 4.79
CA TYR A 37 -8.97 0.54 4.08
C TYR A 37 -8.81 0.39 2.57
N GLN A 38 -7.56 0.41 2.09
CA GLN A 38 -7.24 0.15 0.68
C GLN A 38 -7.81 -1.18 0.22
N PHE A 39 -7.56 -2.23 1.00
CA PHE A 39 -8.07 -3.56 0.73
C PHE A 39 -9.60 -3.58 0.68
N PHE A 40 -10.24 -3.06 1.74
CA PHE A 40 -11.69 -3.04 1.87
C PHE A 40 -12.34 -2.36 0.66
N LYS A 41 -11.79 -1.22 0.24
CA LYS A 41 -12.28 -0.49 -0.93
C LYS A 41 -11.91 -1.15 -2.26
N SER A 42 -10.84 -1.96 -2.31
CA SER A 42 -10.39 -2.69 -3.51
C SER A 42 -11.31 -3.82 -3.96
N LEU A 43 -12.21 -4.32 -3.11
CA LEU A 43 -13.04 -5.49 -3.44
C LEU A 43 -13.90 -5.26 -4.69
N PRO A 44 -14.22 -6.30 -5.48
CA PRO A 44 -15.13 -6.19 -6.61
C PRO A 44 -16.46 -5.54 -6.21
N TRP A 45 -17.13 -4.88 -7.16
CA TRP A 45 -18.47 -4.33 -6.93
C TRP A 45 -19.45 -5.46 -6.63
N ARG A 46 -20.30 -5.25 -5.61
CA ARG A 46 -21.27 -6.22 -5.07
C ARG A 46 -20.63 -7.48 -4.49
N ALA A 47 -19.37 -7.37 -4.04
CA ALA A 47 -18.67 -8.48 -3.42
C ALA A 47 -19.33 -8.93 -2.10
N ASP A 48 -19.37 -10.24 -1.91
CA ASP A 48 -19.66 -10.88 -0.64
C ASP A 48 -18.37 -10.96 0.18
N LEU A 49 -18.30 -10.18 1.26
CA LEU A 49 -17.13 -10.03 2.13
C LEU A 49 -17.39 -10.67 3.49
N LEU A 50 -16.51 -11.60 3.90
CA LEU A 50 -16.53 -12.17 5.24
C LEU A 50 -15.55 -11.44 6.16
N ASP A 51 -16.08 -10.85 7.22
CA ASP A 51 -15.38 -10.18 8.32
C ASP A 51 -15.19 -11.18 9.48
N ILE A 52 -13.96 -11.64 9.70
CA ILE A 52 -13.62 -12.70 10.65
C ILE A 52 -12.91 -12.11 11.86
N GLY A 53 -13.49 -12.31 13.04
CA GLY A 53 -13.16 -11.50 14.21
C GLY A 53 -13.82 -10.12 14.12
N ALA A 54 -15.06 -10.08 13.64
CA ALA A 54 -15.78 -8.83 13.34
C ALA A 54 -16.05 -7.95 14.59
N GLY A 55 -15.85 -8.50 15.80
CA GLY A 55 -16.11 -7.83 17.06
C GLY A 55 -17.55 -7.34 17.14
N ALA A 56 -17.73 -6.03 17.30
CA ALA A 56 -19.05 -5.41 17.33
C ALA A 56 -19.72 -5.31 15.94
N GLY A 57 -19.00 -5.55 14.83
CA GLY A 57 -19.49 -5.34 13.46
C GLY A 57 -19.20 -3.93 12.93
N GLY A 58 -18.09 -3.32 13.37
CA GLY A 58 -17.77 -1.93 13.03
C GLY A 58 -17.54 -1.69 11.53
N LEU A 59 -17.11 -2.70 10.78
CA LEU A 59 -16.78 -2.59 9.35
C LEU A 59 -17.98 -2.13 8.51
N ALA A 60 -19.22 -2.36 8.96
CA ALA A 60 -20.42 -1.89 8.28
C ALA A 60 -20.46 -0.37 8.07
N PHE A 61 -19.94 0.42 9.02
CA PHE A 61 -19.89 1.88 8.90
C PHE A 61 -18.87 2.36 7.86
N TRP A 62 -17.87 1.54 7.55
CA TRP A 62 -16.81 1.89 6.60
C TRP A 62 -17.29 1.85 5.14
N LYS A 63 -18.47 1.27 4.88
CA LYS A 63 -19.08 1.31 3.56
C LYS A 63 -19.32 2.74 3.09
N THR A 64 -19.90 3.58 3.95
CA THR A 64 -20.24 4.97 3.61
C THR A 64 -19.11 5.94 3.94
N TRP A 65 -18.13 5.52 4.73
CA TRP A 65 -17.01 6.37 5.10
C TRP A 65 -15.95 6.42 3.99
N LEU A 66 -15.62 7.65 3.58
CA LEU A 66 -14.75 8.08 2.47
C LEU A 66 -15.06 7.43 1.11
N LYS A 67 -14.74 8.16 0.05
CA LYS A 67 -15.07 7.74 -1.32
C LYS A 67 -14.05 6.70 -1.83
N PRO A 68 -14.47 5.77 -2.70
CA PRO A 68 -15.85 5.55 -3.12
C PRO A 68 -16.68 4.90 -2.00
N GLU A 69 -17.95 5.27 -1.90
CA GLU A 69 -18.87 4.55 -1.02
C GLU A 69 -19.04 3.12 -1.53
N ARG A 70 -19.09 2.18 -0.59
CA ARG A 70 -19.18 0.74 -0.83
C ARG A 70 -20.45 0.15 -0.24
N THR A 71 -21.57 0.85 -0.37
CA THR A 71 -22.90 0.38 0.06
C THR A 71 -23.35 -0.87 -0.70
N ASP A 72 -22.69 -1.18 -1.82
CA ASP A 72 -22.86 -2.38 -2.64
C ASP A 72 -22.33 -3.65 -1.98
N LEU A 73 -21.38 -3.57 -1.03
CA LEU A 73 -20.79 -4.75 -0.40
C LEU A 73 -21.82 -5.48 0.47
N ASN A 74 -21.88 -6.80 0.34
CA ASN A 74 -22.62 -7.65 1.27
C ASN A 74 -21.65 -8.14 2.35
N LEU A 75 -21.89 -7.77 3.61
CA LEU A 75 -21.01 -8.18 4.71
C LEU A 75 -21.58 -9.40 5.41
N TYR A 76 -20.72 -10.36 5.70
CA TYR A 76 -20.97 -11.50 6.56
C TYR A 76 -20.00 -11.42 7.73
N GLY A 77 -20.48 -11.65 8.95
CA GLY A 77 -19.68 -11.45 10.16
C GLY A 77 -19.55 -12.74 10.95
N VAL A 78 -18.35 -13.03 11.42
CA VAL A 78 -18.13 -14.11 12.39
C VAL A 78 -17.28 -13.62 13.55
N ASP A 79 -17.74 -13.90 14.76
CA ASP A 79 -17.04 -13.56 15.99
C ASP A 79 -17.41 -14.56 17.10
N ARG A 80 -16.65 -14.61 18.19
CA ARG A 80 -16.99 -15.41 19.38
C ARG A 80 -18.29 -14.93 20.03
N LYS A 81 -18.60 -13.64 19.93
CA LYS A 81 -19.81 -13.04 20.52
C LYS A 81 -20.76 -12.54 19.44
N LEU A 82 -22.00 -12.25 19.84
CA LEU A 82 -22.93 -11.53 18.96
C LEU A 82 -22.48 -10.07 18.84
N GLY A 83 -22.24 -9.62 17.62
CA GLY A 83 -21.93 -8.22 17.34
C GLY A 83 -23.13 -7.30 17.60
N GLU A 84 -22.86 -6.10 18.10
CA GLU A 84 -23.85 -5.04 18.31
C GLU A 84 -24.49 -4.62 16.98
N TYR A 85 -23.65 -4.43 15.95
CA TYR A 85 -24.03 -3.93 14.64
C TYR A 85 -24.31 -5.05 13.62
N ARG A 86 -24.49 -6.30 14.08
CA ARG A 86 -24.73 -7.46 13.21
C ARG A 86 -25.94 -7.31 12.28
N ALA A 87 -26.92 -6.48 12.66
CA ALA A 87 -28.11 -6.20 11.83
C ALA A 87 -27.76 -5.47 10.51
N LEU A 88 -26.57 -4.87 10.42
CA LEU A 88 -26.05 -4.25 9.20
C LEU A 88 -25.33 -5.25 8.27
N TYR A 89 -25.22 -6.51 8.70
CA TYR A 89 -24.61 -7.61 7.95
C TYR A 89 -25.71 -8.49 7.34
N ALA A 90 -25.43 -9.05 6.17
CA ALA A 90 -26.31 -10.00 5.47
C ALA A 90 -26.41 -11.34 6.19
N GLY A 91 -25.39 -11.72 6.95
CA GLY A 91 -25.37 -12.91 7.79
C GLY A 91 -24.38 -12.79 8.94
N TRP A 92 -24.66 -13.51 10.04
CA TRP A 92 -23.79 -13.52 11.21
C TRP A 92 -23.73 -14.92 11.84
N GLU A 93 -22.53 -15.36 12.20
CA GLU A 93 -22.31 -16.58 12.99
C GLU A 93 -21.55 -16.24 14.29
N SER A 94 -21.94 -16.89 15.39
CA SER A 94 -21.25 -16.77 16.67
C SER A 94 -20.63 -18.11 17.06
N ILE A 95 -19.32 -18.25 16.85
CA ILE A 95 -18.60 -19.52 16.99
C ILE A 95 -17.23 -19.33 17.65
N ASP A 96 -16.68 -20.41 18.22
CA ASP A 96 -15.30 -20.44 18.70
C ASP A 96 -14.37 -20.91 17.57
N LEU A 97 -13.60 -19.99 16.98
CA LEU A 97 -12.71 -20.27 15.84
C LEU A 97 -11.53 -21.19 16.17
N ASP A 98 -11.24 -21.49 17.45
CA ASP A 98 -10.29 -22.54 17.81
C ASP A 98 -10.89 -23.95 17.65
N ARG A 99 -12.22 -24.07 17.68
CA ARG A 99 -12.95 -25.34 17.70
C ARG A 99 -13.73 -25.58 16.41
N ASP A 100 -14.37 -24.54 15.92
CA ASP A 100 -15.36 -24.58 14.86
C ASP A 100 -14.87 -23.79 13.63
N THR A 101 -15.52 -24.05 12.49
CA THR A 101 -15.28 -23.28 11.26
C THR A 101 -16.57 -22.62 10.80
N PRO A 102 -16.51 -21.43 10.19
CA PRO A 102 -17.70 -20.78 9.67
C PRO A 102 -18.41 -21.64 8.62
N GLN A 103 -19.74 -21.67 8.65
CA GLN A 103 -20.54 -22.54 7.77
C GLN A 103 -21.10 -21.79 6.56
N PHE A 104 -21.81 -20.68 6.79
CA PHE A 104 -22.47 -19.83 5.80
C PHE A 104 -23.01 -20.60 4.58
N ALA A 105 -23.87 -21.59 4.85
CA ALA A 105 -24.31 -22.56 3.86
C ALA A 105 -24.86 -21.89 2.58
N GLY A 106 -24.36 -22.32 1.42
CA GLY A 106 -24.77 -21.78 0.11
C GLY A 106 -24.17 -20.41 -0.25
N THR A 107 -23.36 -19.81 0.63
CA THR A 107 -22.67 -18.55 0.36
C THR A 107 -21.23 -18.81 -0.04
N THR A 108 -20.71 -18.00 -0.97
CA THR A 108 -19.33 -18.04 -1.41
C THR A 108 -18.79 -16.62 -1.41
N PHE A 109 -17.56 -16.41 -0.95
CA PHE A 109 -17.03 -15.08 -0.68
C PHE A 109 -16.03 -14.63 -1.74
N ASP A 110 -16.11 -13.35 -2.09
CA ASP A 110 -15.15 -12.66 -2.96
C ASP A 110 -14.01 -12.01 -2.15
N GLY A 111 -14.21 -11.86 -0.84
CA GLY A 111 -13.16 -11.38 0.04
C GLY A 111 -13.28 -11.83 1.50
N PHE A 112 -12.17 -11.77 2.20
CA PHE A 112 -12.04 -12.07 3.62
C PHE A 112 -11.22 -10.97 4.29
N VAL A 113 -11.69 -10.46 5.42
CA VAL A 113 -10.97 -9.51 6.28
C VAL A 113 -10.75 -10.16 7.63
N ILE A 114 -9.50 -10.19 8.07
CA ILE A 114 -9.09 -10.68 9.38
C ILE A 114 -8.19 -9.62 10.01
N THR A 115 -8.64 -8.97 11.08
CA THR A 115 -7.88 -7.89 11.72
C THR A 115 -7.75 -8.15 13.20
N HIS A 116 -6.52 -8.21 13.69
CA HIS A 116 -6.18 -8.43 15.09
C HIS A 116 -6.90 -9.65 15.70
N LEU A 117 -6.78 -10.79 14.99
CA LEU A 117 -7.42 -12.05 15.38
C LEU A 117 -6.43 -13.20 15.46
N ILE A 118 -5.53 -13.36 14.48
CA ILE A 118 -4.70 -14.57 14.39
C ILE A 118 -3.73 -14.71 15.56
N GLU A 119 -3.36 -13.59 16.20
CA GLU A 119 -2.58 -13.58 17.43
C GLU A 119 -3.33 -14.17 18.64
N TYR A 120 -4.67 -14.28 18.58
CA TYR A 120 -5.54 -14.87 19.61
C TYR A 120 -5.86 -16.35 19.36
N LEU A 121 -5.58 -16.88 18.16
CA LEU A 121 -5.88 -18.27 17.81
C LEU A 121 -4.78 -19.21 18.28
N GLY A 122 -5.15 -20.41 18.71
CA GLY A 122 -4.21 -21.47 19.06
C GLY A 122 -3.55 -22.10 17.83
N ALA A 123 -4.25 -22.13 16.70
CA ALA A 123 -3.79 -22.71 15.43
C ALA A 123 -4.30 -21.89 14.22
N PRO A 124 -3.80 -20.65 14.01
CA PRO A 124 -4.27 -19.74 12.95
C PRO A 124 -4.11 -20.30 11.54
N GLU A 125 -3.14 -21.20 11.32
CA GLU A 125 -2.95 -21.89 10.06
C GLU A 125 -4.17 -22.71 9.64
N ARG A 126 -4.97 -23.24 10.59
CA ARG A 126 -6.22 -23.97 10.30
C ARG A 126 -7.29 -23.04 9.73
N LEU A 127 -7.38 -21.81 10.25
CA LEU A 127 -8.27 -20.79 9.69
C LEU A 127 -7.83 -20.45 8.26
N ILE A 128 -6.52 -20.23 8.04
CA ILE A 128 -5.98 -19.89 6.72
C ILE A 128 -6.19 -21.04 5.71
N GLU A 129 -6.01 -22.29 6.13
CA GLU A 129 -6.34 -23.48 5.33
C GLU A 129 -7.83 -23.49 4.95
N TRP A 130 -8.72 -23.21 5.91
CA TRP A 130 -10.16 -23.10 5.67
C TRP A 130 -10.50 -21.98 4.66
N LEU A 131 -9.84 -20.81 4.74
CA LEU A 131 -10.00 -19.75 3.74
C LEU A 131 -9.66 -20.29 2.35
N GLY A 132 -8.57 -21.03 2.22
CA GLY A 132 -8.17 -21.64 0.97
C GLY A 132 -9.23 -22.61 0.42
N ALA A 133 -9.87 -23.39 1.29
CA ALA A 133 -10.93 -24.30 0.85
C ALA A 133 -12.23 -23.58 0.43
N ARG A 134 -12.48 -22.36 0.92
CA ARG A 134 -13.75 -21.63 0.68
C ARG A 134 -13.65 -20.44 -0.26
N ALA A 135 -12.45 -19.92 -0.49
CA ALA A 135 -12.22 -18.80 -1.39
C ALA A 135 -12.58 -19.18 -2.83
N LYS A 136 -13.37 -18.33 -3.48
CA LYS A 136 -13.53 -18.38 -4.93
C LYS A 136 -12.19 -18.08 -5.62
N PRO A 137 -12.03 -18.50 -6.88
CA PRO A 137 -11.11 -17.88 -7.82
C PRO A 137 -11.06 -16.35 -7.67
N ASP A 138 -9.87 -15.77 -7.64
CA ASP A 138 -9.62 -14.32 -7.48
C ASP A 138 -10.12 -13.68 -6.18
N ALA A 139 -10.69 -14.46 -5.25
CA ALA A 139 -11.06 -13.95 -3.95
C ALA A 139 -9.84 -13.44 -3.19
N ARG A 140 -10.04 -12.37 -2.42
CA ARG A 140 -8.94 -11.68 -1.74
C ARG A 140 -9.00 -11.82 -0.25
N VAL A 141 -7.84 -11.85 0.39
CA VAL A 141 -7.71 -11.93 1.83
C VAL A 141 -6.85 -10.78 2.32
N TYR A 142 -7.34 -10.08 3.34
CA TYR A 142 -6.55 -9.17 4.14
C TYR A 142 -6.36 -9.76 5.52
N LEU A 143 -5.09 -9.88 5.94
CA LEU A 143 -4.75 -10.15 7.32
C LEU A 143 -3.98 -8.98 7.88
N GLU A 144 -4.31 -8.58 9.09
CA GLU A 144 -3.55 -7.64 9.90
C GLU A 144 -3.46 -8.16 11.32
N TRP A 145 -2.26 -8.12 11.91
CA TRP A 145 -2.01 -8.72 13.21
C TRP A 145 -0.82 -8.07 13.92
N THR A 146 -0.73 -8.33 15.22
CA THR A 146 0.40 -7.89 16.06
C THR A 146 1.69 -8.61 15.69
N GLY A 147 2.72 -7.85 15.30
CA GLY A 147 4.01 -8.39 14.85
C GLY A 147 5.01 -8.69 15.97
N PRO A 148 6.07 -9.47 15.69
CA PRO A 148 7.09 -9.85 16.69
C PRO A 148 7.81 -8.68 17.35
N ILE A 149 7.91 -7.53 16.69
CA ILE A 149 8.54 -6.33 17.24
C ILE A 149 7.91 -5.91 18.58
N THR A 150 6.64 -6.21 18.77
CA THR A 150 5.90 -5.88 19.99
C THR A 150 6.32 -6.70 21.21
N LEU A 151 7.05 -7.81 21.03
CA LEU A 151 7.62 -8.56 22.15
C LEU A 151 8.70 -7.77 22.89
N ASP A 152 9.39 -6.87 22.16
CA ASP A 152 10.52 -6.09 22.66
C ASP A 152 10.14 -4.65 23.05
N LEU A 153 8.92 -4.20 22.74
CA LEU A 153 8.44 -2.85 23.08
C LEU A 153 8.21 -2.70 24.59
N PRO A 154 8.30 -1.49 25.18
CA PRO A 154 7.87 -1.30 26.56
C PRO A 154 6.37 -1.58 26.71
N SER A 155 5.95 -2.12 27.86
CA SER A 155 4.53 -2.30 28.16
C SER A 155 3.81 -0.97 28.29
N ARG A 156 2.48 -0.96 28.12
CA ARG A 156 1.66 0.24 28.34
C ARG A 156 1.84 0.80 29.75
N GLU A 157 2.03 -0.07 30.75
CA GLU A 157 2.26 0.36 32.14
C GLU A 157 3.61 1.08 32.29
N GLN A 158 4.64 0.60 31.59
CA GLN A 158 5.95 1.27 31.58
C GLN A 158 5.88 2.62 30.88
N LEU A 159 5.14 2.73 29.78
CA LEU A 159 4.92 3.99 29.05
C LEU A 159 4.09 5.00 29.85
N ALA A 160 3.06 4.53 30.57
CA ALA A 160 2.22 5.38 31.42
C ALA A 160 3.00 6.11 32.50
N ARG A 161 4.13 5.57 32.98
CA ARG A 161 5.04 6.25 33.93
C ARG A 161 5.72 7.49 33.34
N TYR A 162 5.65 7.65 32.02
CA TYR A 162 6.13 8.83 31.28
C TYR A 162 4.97 9.63 30.66
N ASP A 163 3.74 9.49 31.19
CA ASP A 163 2.53 10.15 30.69
C ASP A 163 2.22 9.84 29.21
N LEU A 164 2.72 8.70 28.72
CA LEU A 164 2.43 8.20 27.38
C LEU A 164 1.35 7.13 27.46
N ASP A 165 0.09 7.57 27.36
CA ASP A 165 -1.07 6.67 27.32
C ASP A 165 -1.33 6.16 25.90
N VAL A 166 -1.27 4.84 25.73
CA VAL A 166 -1.64 4.11 24.51
C VAL A 166 -2.46 2.89 24.89
N LEU A 167 -3.28 2.40 23.97
CA LEU A 167 -4.15 1.23 24.18
C LEU A 167 -3.33 -0.04 24.45
N THR A 168 -2.38 -0.31 23.56
CA THR A 168 -1.46 -1.45 23.58
C THR A 168 -0.10 -1.01 23.03
N SER A 169 0.97 -1.62 23.54
CA SER A 169 2.34 -1.37 23.08
C SER A 169 3.12 -2.67 23.00
N ASN A 170 3.26 -3.38 24.12
CA ASN A 170 3.89 -4.69 24.15
C ASN A 170 2.86 -5.78 23.90
N PHE A 171 3.28 -6.87 23.26
CA PHE A 171 2.47 -8.07 23.06
C PHE A 171 1.79 -8.56 24.36
N SER A 172 2.50 -8.51 25.48
CA SER A 172 2.02 -8.92 26.80
C SER A 172 1.05 -7.94 27.48
N ASP A 173 0.75 -6.79 26.85
CA ASP A 173 -0.28 -5.88 27.35
C ASP A 173 -1.69 -6.52 27.28
N ASP A 174 -1.87 -7.51 26.40
CA ASP A 174 -3.06 -8.35 26.34
C ASP A 174 -2.68 -9.80 26.67
N TRP A 175 -3.34 -10.36 27.69
CA TRP A 175 -3.09 -11.71 28.17
C TRP A 175 -3.78 -12.78 27.31
N GLU A 176 -4.77 -12.41 26.49
CA GLU A 176 -5.44 -13.34 25.55
C GLU A 176 -4.60 -13.60 24.29
N HIS A 177 -3.56 -12.80 24.03
CA HIS A 177 -2.62 -13.06 22.94
C HIS A 177 -1.85 -14.37 23.16
N LYS A 178 -1.79 -15.21 22.12
CA LYS A 178 -1.14 -16.53 22.14
C LYS A 178 0.15 -16.57 21.33
N GLN A 179 0.22 -15.82 20.23
CA GLN A 179 1.39 -15.81 19.34
C GLN A 179 1.53 -14.50 18.54
N ALA A 180 2.76 -14.18 18.15
CA ALA A 180 3.09 -13.08 17.24
C ALA A 180 3.86 -13.62 16.02
N PRO A 181 3.18 -14.26 15.05
CA PRO A 181 3.85 -14.83 13.89
C PRO A 181 4.50 -13.73 13.04
N ASP A 182 5.66 -14.04 12.44
CA ASP A 182 6.30 -13.12 11.51
C ASP A 182 5.68 -13.16 10.10
N LEU A 183 6.09 -12.23 9.24
CA LEU A 183 5.60 -12.16 7.86
C LEU A 183 5.90 -13.43 7.06
N ALA A 184 7.06 -14.06 7.28
CA ALA A 184 7.47 -15.23 6.52
C ALA A 184 6.58 -16.43 6.85
N GLN A 185 6.24 -16.60 8.13
CA GLN A 185 5.36 -17.64 8.63
C GLN A 185 3.95 -17.50 8.03
N VAL A 186 3.34 -16.31 8.11
CA VAL A 186 1.99 -16.08 7.56
C VAL A 186 1.97 -16.22 6.04
N CYS A 187 3.00 -15.73 5.33
CA CYS A 187 3.11 -15.93 3.88
C CYS A 187 3.22 -17.41 3.49
N SER A 188 3.90 -18.22 4.30
CA SER A 188 4.01 -19.67 4.09
C SER A 188 2.65 -20.36 4.23
N TRP A 189 1.88 -20.02 5.28
CA TRP A 189 0.52 -20.54 5.47
C TRP A 189 -0.41 -20.16 4.32
N LEU A 190 -0.37 -18.91 3.88
CA LEU A 190 -1.15 -18.43 2.73
C LEU A 190 -0.79 -19.19 1.44
N ALA A 191 0.50 -19.39 1.18
CA ALA A 191 0.96 -20.14 0.01
C ALA A 191 0.49 -21.60 0.06
N ALA A 192 0.59 -22.25 1.23
CA ALA A 192 0.10 -23.61 1.43
C ALA A 192 -1.42 -23.72 1.24
N ALA A 193 -2.16 -22.67 1.61
CA ALA A 193 -3.60 -22.55 1.39
C ALA A 193 -3.98 -22.10 -0.03
N GLY A 194 -3.04 -22.02 -0.98
CA GLY A 194 -3.32 -21.71 -2.39
C GLY A 194 -3.51 -20.23 -2.71
N PHE A 195 -2.99 -19.33 -1.88
CA PHE A 195 -2.98 -17.89 -2.13
C PHE A 195 -1.63 -17.39 -2.62
N THR A 196 -1.66 -16.36 -3.47
CA THR A 196 -0.49 -15.57 -3.86
C THR A 196 -0.52 -14.24 -3.11
N VAL A 197 0.56 -13.91 -2.41
CA VAL A 197 0.67 -12.64 -1.67
C VAL A 197 0.95 -11.50 -2.66
N ALA A 198 0.02 -10.55 -2.73
CA ALA A 198 0.08 -9.38 -3.59
C ALA A 198 0.73 -8.17 -2.92
N ALA A 199 0.55 -8.01 -1.60
CA ALA A 199 1.21 -6.98 -0.80
C ALA A 199 1.44 -7.50 0.62
N ARG A 200 2.48 -6.99 1.30
CA ARG A 200 2.78 -7.31 2.69
C ARG A 200 3.71 -6.28 3.30
N GLY A 201 3.69 -6.15 4.62
CA GLY A 201 4.63 -5.28 5.31
C GLY A 201 4.23 -5.04 6.75
N ALA A 202 4.85 -4.03 7.35
CA ALA A 202 4.34 -3.42 8.57
C ALA A 202 3.47 -2.22 8.20
N VAL A 203 2.46 -1.94 9.01
CA VAL A 203 1.68 -0.69 8.92
C VAL A 203 2.60 0.45 9.36
N ASP A 204 3.07 1.22 8.38
CA ASP A 204 3.95 2.38 8.54
C ASP A 204 3.43 3.49 7.62
N LEU A 205 2.69 4.44 8.21
CA LEU A 205 2.12 5.58 7.52
C LEU A 205 3.01 6.83 7.65
N GLY A 206 4.27 6.64 8.06
CA GLY A 206 5.30 7.68 8.13
C GLY A 206 4.84 8.91 8.89
N ILE A 207 4.95 10.07 8.23
CA ILE A 207 4.57 11.37 8.78
C ILE A 207 3.12 11.40 9.27
N LEU A 208 2.16 10.71 8.65
CA LEU A 208 0.77 10.69 9.16
C LEU A 208 0.69 10.05 10.55
N GLY A 209 1.45 8.97 10.78
CA GLY A 209 1.57 8.34 12.10
C GLY A 209 2.26 9.25 13.12
N GLU A 210 3.33 9.93 12.72
CA GLU A 210 4.03 10.90 13.59
C GLU A 210 3.14 12.10 13.96
N GLU A 211 2.35 12.63 13.01
CA GLU A 211 1.40 13.72 13.26
C GLU A 211 0.29 13.28 14.21
N LEU A 212 -0.30 12.10 14.00
CA LEU A 212 -1.33 11.56 14.89
C LEU A 212 -0.80 11.33 16.30
N PHE A 213 0.44 10.84 16.44
CA PHE A 213 1.03 10.67 17.75
C PHE A 213 1.30 12.02 18.43
N ALA A 214 1.87 12.98 17.70
CA ALA A 214 2.24 14.28 18.24
C ALA A 214 1.02 15.14 18.62
N ARG A 215 -0.09 15.01 17.87
CA ARG A 215 -1.32 15.78 18.07
C ARG A 215 -2.36 15.06 18.92
N GLY A 216 -2.32 13.72 18.95
CA GLY A 216 -3.38 12.87 19.48
C GLY A 216 -3.90 13.35 20.83
N THR A 217 -5.09 13.92 20.79
CA THR A 217 -5.78 14.50 21.95
C THR A 217 -6.48 13.43 22.78
N ASP A 218 -6.75 12.28 22.17
CA ASP A 218 -7.38 11.12 22.78
C ASP A 218 -6.47 9.88 22.65
N ARG A 219 -6.84 8.84 23.40
CA ARG A 219 -6.07 7.61 23.50
C ARG A 219 -6.03 6.82 22.19
N ASP A 220 -7.09 6.87 21.39
CA ASP A 220 -7.21 6.06 20.17
C ASP A 220 -6.34 6.65 19.07
N SER A 221 -6.48 7.95 18.79
CA SER A 221 -5.67 8.65 17.78
C SER A 221 -4.18 8.59 18.10
N ARG A 222 -3.81 8.74 19.39
CA ARG A 222 -2.42 8.57 19.84
C ARG A 222 -1.91 7.14 19.64
N SER A 223 -2.74 6.13 19.93
CA SER A 223 -2.38 4.72 19.73
C SER A 223 -2.17 4.36 18.27
N MET A 224 -3.00 4.90 17.37
CA MET A 224 -2.84 4.74 15.92
C MET A 224 -1.50 5.30 15.44
N GLY A 225 -1.15 6.52 15.87
CA GLY A 225 0.14 7.12 15.57
C GLY A 225 1.31 6.32 16.14
N TYR A 226 1.19 5.88 17.40
CA TYR A 226 2.19 5.05 18.06
C TYR A 226 2.44 3.74 17.32
N GLY A 227 1.38 3.00 16.97
CA GLY A 227 1.48 1.73 16.26
C GLY A 227 2.12 1.87 14.89
N SER A 228 1.78 2.93 14.14
CA SER A 228 2.42 3.25 12.86
C SER A 228 3.92 3.51 13.02
N MET A 229 4.32 4.32 14.01
CA MET A 229 5.74 4.62 14.23
C MET A 229 6.53 3.40 14.70
N MET A 230 5.92 2.55 15.53
CA MET A 230 6.55 1.33 16.04
C MET A 230 6.50 0.19 15.05
N ARG A 231 5.73 0.34 13.96
CA ARG A 231 5.50 -0.72 12.97
C ARG A 231 4.96 -1.98 13.65
N SER A 232 4.10 -1.78 14.65
CA SER A 232 3.64 -2.82 15.58
C SER A 232 2.73 -3.84 14.92
N SER A 233 1.94 -3.40 13.93
CA SER A 233 1.06 -4.26 13.15
C SER A 233 1.72 -4.67 11.84
N LEU A 234 1.64 -5.96 11.53
CA LEU A 234 1.96 -6.53 10.23
C LEU A 234 0.69 -6.74 9.44
N TYR A 235 0.80 -6.70 8.10
CA TYR A 235 -0.32 -7.01 7.22
C TYR A 235 0.09 -7.79 5.98
N THR A 236 -0.88 -8.48 5.39
CA THR A 236 -0.80 -9.08 4.06
C THR A 236 -2.09 -8.83 3.28
N VAL A 237 -1.94 -8.70 1.96
CA VAL A 237 -3.01 -8.81 0.97
C VAL A 237 -2.67 -10.00 0.10
N ALA A 238 -3.57 -10.96 -0.03
CA ALA A 238 -3.36 -12.17 -0.80
C ALA A 238 -4.56 -12.45 -1.72
N VAL A 239 -4.32 -13.13 -2.84
CA VAL A 239 -5.33 -13.43 -3.86
C VAL A 239 -5.34 -14.93 -4.15
N ARG A 240 -6.53 -15.52 -4.29
CA ARG A 240 -6.71 -16.93 -4.59
C ARG A 240 -6.38 -17.22 -6.06
N SER A 241 -5.44 -18.14 -6.32
CA SER A 241 -5.02 -18.50 -7.67
C SER A 241 -5.80 -19.70 -8.24
N GLU A 242 -6.11 -19.72 -9.56
CA GLU A 242 -6.74 -20.89 -10.25
C GLU A 242 -5.78 -21.84 -11.00
N THR A 243 -4.57 -21.44 -11.43
CA THR A 243 -3.61 -22.35 -12.12
C THR A 243 -2.18 -21.75 -12.06
N PRO A 244 -1.10 -22.56 -12.10
CA PRO A 244 0.22 -22.21 -11.55
C PRO A 244 1.08 -21.45 -12.56
N VAL A 245 1.76 -20.37 -12.15
CA VAL A 245 2.77 -19.74 -13.01
C VAL A 245 3.97 -19.19 -12.25
N ALA A 246 5.12 -19.55 -12.82
CA ALA A 246 6.47 -18.98 -12.70
C ALA A 246 7.16 -19.07 -11.34
N THR A 247 8.03 -20.08 -11.27
CA THR A 247 9.21 -20.20 -10.40
C THR A 247 9.69 -18.86 -9.87
N ILE A 248 9.36 -18.59 -8.60
CA ILE A 248 10.00 -17.52 -7.84
C ILE A 248 11.48 -17.88 -7.73
N ARG A 249 12.33 -16.90 -8.06
CA ARG A 249 13.79 -16.96 -7.84
C ARG A 249 14.07 -17.48 -6.44
N LYS A 250 15.01 -18.43 -6.34
CA LYS A 250 15.51 -18.99 -5.08
C LYS A 250 15.70 -17.89 -4.01
N PRO A 251 15.37 -18.18 -2.74
CA PRO A 251 15.70 -17.27 -1.65
C PRO A 251 17.22 -17.02 -1.64
N MET A 252 17.61 -15.75 -1.52
CA MET A 252 18.96 -15.41 -1.07
C MET A 252 19.17 -16.07 0.30
N PRO A 253 20.34 -16.68 0.56
CA PRO A 253 20.62 -17.24 1.87
C PRO A 253 20.55 -16.15 2.93
N ALA A 254 20.02 -16.52 4.09
CA ALA A 254 19.98 -15.69 5.28
C ALA A 254 21.37 -15.11 5.56
N ALA A 255 21.50 -13.78 5.47
CA ALA A 255 22.65 -13.08 6.00
C ALA A 255 22.46 -12.99 7.51
N GLU A 256 23.43 -13.54 8.23
CA GLU A 256 23.53 -13.62 9.68
C GLU A 256 23.23 -12.26 10.35
N ALA A 257 22.48 -12.34 11.45
CA ALA A 257 22.25 -11.22 12.34
C ALA A 257 23.58 -10.59 12.78
N ARG A 258 23.78 -9.32 12.44
CA ARG A 258 24.83 -8.51 13.07
C ARG A 258 24.30 -7.95 14.39
N PRO A 259 25.10 -7.95 15.47
CA PRO A 259 24.68 -7.35 16.73
C PRO A 259 24.54 -5.84 16.58
N ALA A 260 23.57 -5.28 17.30
CA ALA A 260 23.36 -3.84 17.44
C ALA A 260 24.65 -3.15 17.90
N ALA A 261 25.23 -2.31 17.04
CA ALA A 261 26.29 -1.40 17.41
C ALA A 261 25.68 -0.09 17.93
N ALA A 262 26.29 0.42 18.99
CA ALA A 262 25.82 1.50 19.86
C ALA A 262 25.43 2.79 19.12
N LEU A 263 24.37 3.44 19.61
CA LEU A 263 24.07 4.83 19.31
C LEU A 263 25.24 5.71 19.78
N GLU A 264 25.98 6.30 18.84
CA GLU A 264 26.82 7.46 19.13
C GLU A 264 25.99 8.75 19.10
N THR A 265 26.37 9.65 20.01
CA THR A 265 25.69 10.85 20.48
C THR A 265 25.35 11.88 19.38
N ALA A 266 24.09 12.33 19.33
CA ALA A 266 23.67 13.51 18.57
C ALA A 266 23.87 14.80 19.39
N PRO A 267 24.33 15.92 18.80
CA PRO A 267 24.48 17.19 19.50
C PRO A 267 23.12 17.89 19.68
N ALA A 268 23.03 18.70 20.75
CA ALA A 268 21.86 19.49 21.11
C ALA A 268 21.42 20.44 19.98
N LEU A 269 20.14 20.38 19.60
CA LEU A 269 19.53 21.33 18.66
C LEU A 269 18.72 22.38 19.42
N ALA A 270 19.19 23.62 19.35
CA ALA A 270 18.40 24.80 19.67
C ALA A 270 17.19 24.90 18.72
N ALA A 271 16.05 25.37 19.25
CA ALA A 271 14.84 25.64 18.48
C ALA A 271 15.13 26.57 17.30
N ARG A 272 14.87 26.11 16.07
CA ARG A 272 15.00 26.92 14.85
C ARG A 272 13.61 27.13 14.25
N THR A 273 13.25 28.40 14.07
CA THR A 273 12.15 28.82 13.20
C THR A 273 12.43 28.32 11.77
N PRO A 274 11.48 27.68 11.06
CA PRO A 274 11.74 27.17 9.71
C PRO A 274 12.13 28.30 8.77
N SER A 275 13.23 28.13 8.02
CA SER A 275 13.58 29.01 6.90
C SER A 275 12.51 28.91 5.80
N GLY A 276 12.46 29.88 4.88
CA GLY A 276 11.51 29.86 3.75
C GLY A 276 11.57 28.58 2.90
N GLN A 277 12.76 27.95 2.80
CA GLN A 277 12.94 26.65 2.15
C GLN A 277 12.32 25.50 2.95
N GLY A 278 12.41 25.54 4.28
CA GLY A 278 11.77 24.56 5.16
C GLY A 278 10.24 24.60 5.04
N LEU A 279 9.65 25.79 4.98
CA LEU A 279 8.21 25.94 4.80
C LEU A 279 7.72 25.46 3.43
N ALA A 280 8.47 25.74 2.36
CA ALA A 280 8.15 25.23 1.02
C ALA A 280 8.18 23.69 0.96
N LEU A 281 9.20 23.07 1.57
CA LEU A 281 9.28 21.61 1.66
C LEU A 281 8.11 21.01 2.45
N LEU A 282 7.72 21.64 3.57
CA LEU A 282 6.57 21.20 4.36
C LEU A 282 5.26 21.30 3.57
N ARG A 283 5.07 22.37 2.78
CA ARG A 283 3.91 22.52 1.88
C ARG A 283 3.88 21.44 0.80
N ALA A 284 5.02 21.17 0.16
CA ALA A 284 5.14 20.11 -0.84
C ALA A 284 4.86 18.72 -0.25
N LYS A 285 5.42 18.42 0.94
CA LYS A 285 5.10 17.19 1.69
C LYS A 285 3.60 17.09 1.95
N ARG A 286 2.98 18.14 2.49
CA ARG A 286 1.54 18.19 2.74
C ARG A 286 0.75 17.88 1.47
N LEU A 287 1.05 18.55 0.36
CA LEU A 287 0.34 18.35 -0.91
C LEU A 287 0.45 16.90 -1.41
N LEU A 288 1.63 16.29 -1.35
CA LEU A 288 1.82 14.90 -1.79
C LEU A 288 1.20 13.86 -0.84
N LEU A 289 1.13 14.15 0.45
CA LEU A 289 0.44 13.30 1.42
C LEU A 289 -1.07 13.38 1.24
N VAL A 290 -1.61 14.61 1.16
CA VAL A 290 -3.04 14.86 0.92
C VAL A 290 -3.46 14.23 -0.40
N SER A 291 -2.59 14.26 -1.41
CA SER A 291 -2.91 13.64 -2.69
C SER A 291 -2.91 12.12 -2.64
N GLY A 292 -2.21 11.48 -1.71
CA GLY A 292 -2.07 10.02 -1.67
C GLY A 292 -1.36 9.41 -2.89
N LEU A 293 -0.70 10.24 -3.71
CA LEU A 293 -0.05 9.78 -4.95
C LEU A 293 1.41 9.36 -4.75
N PHE A 294 1.95 9.47 -3.54
CA PHE A 294 3.28 8.98 -3.20
C PHE A 294 3.18 7.65 -2.45
N ASP A 295 3.70 6.57 -3.06
CA ASP A 295 3.69 5.23 -2.47
C ASP A 295 5.05 4.95 -1.82
N ALA A 296 5.12 5.14 -0.50
CA ALA A 296 6.36 4.99 0.26
C ALA A 296 6.89 3.53 0.26
N VAL A 297 6.00 2.54 0.20
CA VAL A 297 6.37 1.13 0.16
C VAL A 297 6.97 0.81 -1.21
N PHE A 298 6.26 1.16 -2.28
CA PHE A 298 6.77 1.05 -3.64
C PHE A 298 8.10 1.76 -3.78
N TYR A 299 8.23 2.99 -3.29
CA TYR A 299 9.47 3.76 -3.42
C TYR A 299 10.65 3.07 -2.72
N ARG A 300 10.46 2.58 -1.48
CA ARG A 300 11.49 1.80 -0.77
C ARG A 300 11.83 0.51 -1.51
N GLU A 301 10.83 -0.22 -1.99
CA GLU A 301 11.06 -1.47 -2.71
C GLU A 301 11.73 -1.26 -4.06
N SER A 302 11.45 -0.13 -4.73
CA SER A 302 11.95 0.19 -6.07
C SER A 302 13.41 0.57 -6.10
N TYR A 303 13.86 1.26 -5.06
CA TYR A 303 15.15 1.91 -5.03
C TYR A 303 16.04 1.26 -3.97
N PRO A 304 17.06 0.46 -4.36
CA PRO A 304 17.86 -0.33 -3.41
C PRO A 304 18.54 0.49 -2.32
N ASP A 305 18.94 1.72 -2.62
CA ASP A 305 19.50 2.70 -1.68
C ASP A 305 18.49 3.11 -0.60
N MET A 306 17.20 3.14 -0.92
CA MET A 306 16.13 3.47 0.03
C MET A 306 15.73 2.31 0.94
N ARG A 307 16.03 1.05 0.57
CA ARG A 307 15.73 -0.12 1.41
C ARG A 307 16.50 -0.13 2.73
N VAL A 308 17.71 0.45 2.72
CA VAL A 308 18.61 0.50 3.87
C VAL A 308 18.74 1.91 4.46
N SER A 309 18.09 2.90 3.86
CA SER A 309 18.14 4.29 4.31
C SER A 309 17.21 4.52 5.50
N SER A 310 17.68 5.28 6.49
CA SER A 310 16.86 5.82 7.58
C SER A 310 16.06 7.07 7.16
N THR A 311 16.28 7.58 5.94
CA THR A 311 15.59 8.77 5.44
C THR A 311 14.15 8.41 5.08
N ASP A 312 13.21 9.25 5.51
CA ASP A 312 11.81 9.17 5.10
C ASP A 312 11.69 9.21 3.55
N PRO A 313 11.02 8.24 2.91
CA PRO A 313 10.94 8.15 1.46
C PRO A 313 10.38 9.41 0.78
N LEU A 314 9.35 10.03 1.36
CA LEU A 314 8.75 11.23 0.80
C LEU A 314 9.72 12.41 0.86
N THR A 315 10.45 12.54 1.97
CA THR A 315 11.52 13.52 2.11
C THR A 315 12.57 13.34 1.03
N HIS A 316 13.08 12.12 0.85
CA HIS A 316 14.06 11.83 -0.19
C HIS A 316 13.52 12.16 -1.59
N TYR A 317 12.29 11.77 -1.89
CA TYR A 317 11.68 12.05 -3.19
C TYR A 317 11.66 13.55 -3.51
N LEU A 318 11.23 14.36 -2.54
CA LEU A 318 11.13 15.82 -2.70
C LEU A 318 12.49 16.52 -2.77
N THR A 319 13.53 15.98 -2.13
CA THR A 319 14.86 16.62 -2.10
C THR A 319 15.81 16.13 -3.18
N GLN A 320 15.64 14.89 -3.66
CA GLN A 320 16.59 14.21 -4.56
C GLN A 320 15.88 13.38 -5.63
N GLY A 321 14.94 12.52 -5.22
CA GLY A 321 14.37 11.50 -6.10
C GLY A 321 13.70 12.03 -7.36
N GLU A 322 12.97 13.16 -7.27
CA GLU A 322 12.30 13.71 -8.44
C GLU A 322 13.28 14.27 -9.47
N ALA A 323 14.36 14.93 -9.03
CA ALA A 323 15.42 15.42 -9.92
C ALA A 323 16.20 14.27 -10.58
N GLU A 324 16.28 13.12 -9.91
CA GLU A 324 16.83 11.88 -10.46
C GLU A 324 15.87 11.17 -11.43
N GLY A 325 14.63 11.64 -11.57
CA GLY A 325 13.61 11.07 -12.44
C GLY A 325 12.82 9.92 -11.82
N ARG A 326 13.07 9.59 -10.54
CA ARG A 326 12.49 8.42 -9.86
C ARG A 326 10.97 8.47 -9.79
N SER A 327 10.32 7.36 -10.10
CA SER A 327 8.88 7.20 -10.02
C SER A 327 8.39 7.17 -8.56
N PRO A 328 7.44 8.04 -8.17
CA PRO A 328 6.86 8.08 -6.83
C PRO A 328 5.81 6.98 -6.59
N ASN A 329 5.30 6.38 -7.67
CA ASN A 329 4.34 5.29 -7.68
C ASN A 329 4.44 4.52 -9.03
N PRO A 330 3.80 3.34 -9.18
CA PRO A 330 3.94 2.50 -10.37
C PRO A 330 3.45 3.11 -11.70
N VAL A 331 2.60 4.13 -11.66
CA VAL A 331 1.91 4.68 -12.85
C VAL A 331 1.99 6.20 -12.92
N PHE A 332 3.09 6.75 -12.39
CA PHE A 332 3.48 8.14 -12.59
C PHE A 332 4.94 8.17 -13.00
N ALA A 333 5.23 8.68 -14.21
CA ALA A 333 6.59 8.82 -14.72
C ALA A 333 6.95 10.30 -14.83
N PRO A 334 7.75 10.87 -13.90
CA PRO A 334 8.09 12.29 -13.89
C PRO A 334 8.64 12.79 -15.23
N GLY A 335 9.59 12.05 -15.82
CA GLY A 335 10.20 12.41 -17.11
C GLY A 335 9.22 12.42 -18.29
N TYR A 336 8.29 11.46 -18.34
CA TYR A 336 7.24 11.44 -19.37
C TYR A 336 6.28 12.62 -19.20
N TYR A 337 5.77 12.80 -17.98
CA TYR A 337 4.79 13.83 -17.67
C TYR A 337 5.33 15.23 -17.98
N ARG A 338 6.54 15.51 -17.53
CA ARG A 338 7.26 16.77 -17.75
C ARG A 338 7.41 17.12 -19.23
N ARG A 339 7.85 16.16 -20.07
CA ARG A 339 7.97 16.37 -21.52
C ARG A 339 6.62 16.62 -22.19
N ARG A 340 5.58 15.92 -21.75
CA ARG A 340 4.27 15.93 -22.42
C ARG A 340 3.41 17.12 -22.03
N TRP A 341 3.49 17.56 -20.78
CA TRP A 341 2.52 18.49 -20.17
C TRP A 341 3.14 19.74 -19.56
N MET A 342 4.45 19.75 -19.26
CA MET A 342 5.15 20.90 -18.67
C MET A 342 6.14 21.55 -19.64
N GLY A 343 6.02 21.30 -20.95
CA GLY A 343 6.88 21.90 -21.97
C GLY A 343 8.38 21.63 -21.81
N GLY A 344 8.76 20.55 -21.09
CA GLY A 344 10.16 20.27 -20.78
C GLY A 344 10.76 21.11 -19.66
N ALA A 345 9.93 21.62 -18.73
CA ALA A 345 10.35 22.35 -17.54
C ALA A 345 11.54 21.70 -16.81
N PRO A 346 12.43 22.50 -16.19
CA PRO A 346 13.68 22.02 -15.59
C PRO A 346 13.42 21.24 -14.30
N ALA A 347 14.34 20.33 -13.94
CA ALA A 347 14.18 19.28 -12.92
C ALA A 347 13.62 19.80 -11.59
N GLU A 348 13.96 21.03 -11.20
CA GLU A 348 13.56 21.70 -9.97
C GLU A 348 12.04 21.93 -9.86
N GLN A 349 11.31 21.91 -10.97
CA GLN A 349 9.84 21.89 -10.97
C GLN A 349 9.34 20.45 -10.86
N ASN A 350 8.88 20.10 -9.66
CA ASN A 350 8.43 18.75 -9.35
C ASN A 350 7.20 18.36 -10.18
N ALA A 351 7.35 17.33 -11.02
CA ALA A 351 6.30 16.88 -11.93
C ALA A 351 5.07 16.32 -11.20
N LEU A 352 5.26 15.62 -10.08
CA LEU A 352 4.15 15.09 -9.29
C LEU A 352 3.36 16.21 -8.61
N LEU A 353 4.01 17.24 -8.07
CA LEU A 353 3.32 18.41 -7.52
C LEU A 353 2.48 19.11 -8.59
N HIS A 354 3.03 19.35 -9.77
CA HIS A 354 2.26 19.92 -10.89
C HIS A 354 1.05 19.04 -11.25
N TYR A 355 1.21 17.72 -11.24
CA TYR A 355 0.08 16.82 -11.47
C TYR A 355 -1.00 16.95 -10.39
N VAL A 356 -0.61 16.99 -9.12
CA VAL A 356 -1.53 17.15 -7.99
C VAL A 356 -2.28 18.49 -8.06
N GLU A 357 -1.58 19.58 -8.38
CA GLU A 357 -2.14 20.93 -8.37
C GLU A 357 -3.03 21.22 -9.59
N GLU A 358 -2.69 20.65 -10.75
CA GLU A 358 -3.35 20.99 -12.01
C GLU A 358 -3.63 19.78 -12.90
N GLY A 359 -2.64 18.89 -13.07
CA GLY A 359 -2.69 17.82 -14.05
C GLY A 359 -3.85 16.84 -13.87
N GLU A 360 -4.16 16.44 -12.64
CA GLU A 360 -5.24 15.50 -12.33
C GLU A 360 -6.59 16.09 -12.75
N ARG A 361 -6.86 17.35 -12.39
CA ARG A 361 -8.07 18.08 -12.76
C ARG A 361 -8.21 18.28 -14.26
N LEU A 362 -7.10 18.47 -14.98
CA LEU A 362 -7.09 18.60 -16.44
C LEU A 362 -7.15 17.25 -17.18
N GLY A 363 -7.16 16.13 -16.45
CA GLY A 363 -7.16 14.79 -17.05
C GLY A 363 -5.86 14.46 -17.78
N TYR A 364 -4.74 15.08 -17.40
CA TYR A 364 -3.46 14.81 -18.03
C TYR A 364 -3.01 13.38 -17.77
N LYS A 365 -2.37 12.80 -18.78
CA LYS A 365 -1.85 11.44 -18.73
C LYS A 365 -0.56 11.42 -17.90
N PRO A 366 -0.52 10.79 -16.71
CA PRO A 366 0.69 10.75 -15.85
C PRO A 366 1.74 9.78 -16.38
N HIS A 367 1.34 8.85 -17.24
CA HIS A 367 2.15 7.71 -17.62
C HIS A 367 1.68 7.10 -18.95
N PRO A 368 2.56 6.60 -19.84
CA PRO A 368 2.16 6.00 -21.13
C PRO A 368 1.14 4.88 -20.98
N ALA A 369 1.23 4.14 -19.88
CA ALA A 369 0.38 3.01 -19.59
C ALA A 369 -0.92 3.38 -18.87
N PHE A 370 -0.96 4.45 -18.07
CA PHE A 370 -2.17 4.81 -17.33
C PHE A 370 -2.77 6.10 -17.86
N ASP A 371 -4.03 6.05 -18.28
CA ASP A 371 -4.81 7.20 -18.71
C ASP A 371 -6.06 7.32 -17.82
N PRO A 372 -6.19 8.41 -17.03
CA PRO A 372 -7.34 8.64 -16.14
C PRO A 372 -8.69 8.51 -16.83
N GLN A 373 -8.84 9.03 -18.05
CA GLN A 373 -10.11 9.04 -18.77
C GLN A 373 -10.47 7.63 -19.24
N THR A 374 -9.47 6.93 -19.79
CA THR A 374 -9.64 5.54 -20.23
C THR A 374 -9.94 4.62 -19.04
N TYR A 375 -9.32 4.87 -17.87
CA TYR A 375 -9.61 4.13 -16.64
C TYR A 375 -11.07 4.29 -16.19
N LEU A 376 -11.60 5.51 -16.15
CA LEU A 376 -13.02 5.73 -15.82
C LEU A 376 -13.96 5.13 -16.87
N ALA A 377 -13.64 5.25 -18.16
CA ALA A 377 -14.43 4.67 -19.25
C ALA A 377 -14.43 3.14 -19.25
N ALA A 378 -13.37 2.50 -18.74
CA ALA A 378 -13.29 1.06 -18.56
C ALA A 378 -14.02 0.57 -17.30
N ASN A 379 -14.36 1.47 -16.38
CA ASN A 379 -15.07 1.17 -15.15
C ASN A 379 -16.27 2.12 -14.98
N PRO A 380 -17.32 2.01 -15.82
CA PRO A 380 -18.43 2.97 -15.83
C PRO A 380 -19.07 3.26 -14.46
N PRO A 381 -19.21 2.28 -13.54
CA PRO A 381 -19.70 2.57 -12.19
C PRO A 381 -18.88 3.62 -11.44
N LEU A 382 -17.57 3.74 -11.70
CA LEU A 382 -16.70 4.70 -11.02
C LEU A 382 -16.91 6.14 -11.50
N ALA A 383 -17.42 6.34 -12.72
CA ALA A 383 -17.39 7.63 -13.40
C ALA A 383 -18.14 8.74 -12.64
N ASP A 384 -19.15 8.39 -11.86
CA ASP A 384 -20.01 9.35 -11.15
C ASP A 384 -19.46 9.80 -9.79
N PHE A 385 -18.45 9.13 -9.24
CA PHE A 385 -17.96 9.41 -7.88
C PHE A 385 -16.44 9.32 -7.69
N VAL A 386 -15.68 8.95 -8.73
CA VAL A 386 -14.21 9.03 -8.71
C VAL A 386 -13.77 10.30 -9.42
N ASP A 387 -13.39 11.29 -8.64
CA ASP A 387 -12.86 12.59 -9.08
C ASP A 387 -11.33 12.59 -9.21
N ARG A 388 -10.65 11.63 -8.58
CA ARG A 388 -9.18 11.47 -8.56
C ARG A 388 -8.80 10.08 -9.09
N PRO A 389 -8.74 9.87 -10.42
CA PRO A 389 -8.65 8.53 -10.99
C PRO A 389 -7.30 7.86 -10.78
N LEU A 390 -6.20 8.63 -10.74
CA LEU A 390 -4.88 8.08 -10.44
C LEU A 390 -4.80 7.64 -8.98
N PHE A 391 -5.27 8.48 -8.06
CA PHE A 391 -5.39 8.12 -6.64
C PHE A 391 -6.24 6.84 -6.49
N HIS A 392 -7.45 6.83 -7.05
CA HIS A 392 -8.31 5.65 -6.99
C HIS A 392 -7.64 4.41 -7.57
N TYR A 393 -6.94 4.51 -8.70
CA TYR A 393 -6.23 3.37 -9.26
C TYR A 393 -5.11 2.86 -8.34
N LEU A 394 -4.28 3.76 -7.78
CA LEU A 394 -3.19 3.38 -6.89
C LEU A 394 -3.71 2.74 -5.58
N THR A 395 -4.79 3.29 -5.05
CA THR A 395 -5.38 2.96 -3.76
C THR A 395 -6.27 1.72 -3.82
N ILE A 396 -7.04 1.60 -4.89
CA ILE A 396 -8.11 0.62 -5.04
C ILE A 396 -7.89 -0.17 -6.32
N GLY A 397 -7.89 0.51 -7.47
CA GLY A 397 -8.02 -0.08 -8.79
C GLY A 397 -6.98 -1.14 -9.14
N ARG A 398 -5.71 -0.92 -8.77
CA ARG A 398 -4.59 -1.81 -9.03
C ARG A 398 -4.74 -3.13 -8.30
N THR A 399 -4.92 -3.07 -6.97
CA THR A 399 -5.20 -4.25 -6.13
C THR A 399 -6.52 -4.90 -6.55
N ALA A 400 -7.45 -4.07 -7.02
CA ALA A 400 -8.75 -4.46 -7.53
C ALA A 400 -8.72 -5.19 -8.88
N GLY A 401 -7.58 -5.24 -9.57
CA GLY A 401 -7.49 -5.77 -10.93
C GLY A 401 -8.38 -5.00 -11.91
N LEU A 402 -8.80 -3.77 -11.57
CA LEU A 402 -9.71 -3.01 -12.42
C LEU A 402 -9.01 -2.67 -13.73
N PRO A 403 -9.70 -2.88 -14.87
CA PRO A 403 -9.13 -2.61 -16.17
C PRO A 403 -8.80 -1.12 -16.31
N VAL A 404 -7.62 -0.84 -16.84
CA VAL A 404 -7.16 0.52 -17.20
C VAL A 404 -7.44 0.87 -18.66
N ALA A 405 -8.01 -0.07 -19.42
CA ALA A 405 -8.50 0.08 -20.79
C ALA A 405 -9.58 -0.96 -21.10
N GLN A 406 -10.47 -0.67 -22.06
CA GLN A 406 -11.46 -1.65 -22.50
C GLN A 406 -10.79 -2.82 -23.26
N GLY A 407 -11.13 -4.06 -22.89
CA GLY A 407 -10.66 -5.29 -23.54
C GLY A 407 -9.44 -5.98 -22.90
N PRO A 408 -8.90 -7.06 -23.51
CA PRO A 408 -7.81 -7.88 -22.96
C PRO A 408 -6.52 -7.09 -22.65
N ARG A 409 -6.31 -5.97 -23.37
CA ARG A 409 -5.15 -5.08 -23.21
C ARG A 409 -5.12 -4.39 -21.84
N GLY A 410 -6.27 -4.13 -21.20
CA GLY A 410 -6.34 -3.57 -19.84
C GLY A 410 -5.80 -4.54 -18.77
N HIS A 411 -6.14 -5.82 -18.88
CA HIS A 411 -5.59 -6.89 -18.03
C HIS A 411 -4.11 -7.15 -18.31
N ALA A 412 -3.69 -7.07 -19.58
CA ALA A 412 -2.28 -7.17 -19.95
C ALA A 412 -1.44 -6.09 -19.27
N LEU A 413 -1.95 -4.86 -19.17
CA LEU A 413 -1.23 -3.80 -18.47
C LEU A 413 -1.18 -4.02 -16.95
N ALA A 414 -2.27 -4.46 -16.32
CA ALA A 414 -2.23 -4.84 -14.91
C ALA A 414 -1.18 -5.94 -14.64
N ARG A 415 -1.06 -6.93 -15.54
CA ARG A 415 -0.01 -7.96 -15.52
C ARG A 415 1.39 -7.36 -15.72
N VAL A 416 1.58 -6.43 -16.65
CA VAL A 416 2.87 -5.78 -16.92
C VAL A 416 3.35 -4.98 -15.71
N LEU A 417 2.46 -4.21 -15.07
CA LEU A 417 2.78 -3.46 -13.86
C LEU A 417 3.09 -4.39 -12.67
N ALA A 418 2.40 -5.53 -12.56
CA ALA A 418 2.69 -6.54 -11.55
C ALA A 418 4.03 -7.25 -11.79
N ALA A 419 4.39 -7.51 -13.05
CA ALA A 419 5.63 -8.20 -13.41
C ALA A 419 6.86 -7.29 -13.40
N GLN A 420 6.67 -5.98 -13.57
CA GLN A 420 7.76 -5.03 -13.76
C GLN A 420 7.49 -3.68 -13.07
N PRO A 421 7.59 -3.63 -11.73
CA PRO A 421 7.37 -2.39 -10.99
C PRO A 421 8.37 -1.26 -11.32
N HIS A 422 9.47 -1.53 -12.05
CA HIS A 422 10.51 -0.52 -12.36
C HIS A 422 10.93 -0.42 -13.84
N ALA A 423 10.25 -1.07 -14.77
CA ALA A 423 10.81 -1.23 -16.14
C ALA A 423 10.70 -0.03 -17.08
N ILE A 424 10.46 1.17 -16.54
CA ILE A 424 10.31 2.38 -17.35
C ILE A 424 11.57 3.25 -17.27
N GLU A 425 12.57 2.82 -16.51
CA GLU A 425 13.89 3.44 -16.42
C GLU A 425 15.01 2.58 -17.00
N PHE A 426 14.90 2.19 -18.28
CA PHE A 426 16.08 1.68 -19.01
C PHE A 426 16.28 2.26 -20.41
N GLU A 427 15.73 3.44 -20.67
CA GLU A 427 16.04 4.20 -21.89
C GLU A 427 16.40 5.64 -21.56
N TYR A 428 17.55 5.90 -20.93
CA TYR A 428 18.23 7.20 -21.10
C TYR A 428 19.76 7.18 -20.96
N SER A 429 20.41 6.00 -20.80
CA SER A 429 21.85 5.87 -21.01
C SER A 429 22.12 4.99 -22.24
N GLY A 430 22.61 5.61 -23.32
CA GLY A 430 22.70 5.02 -24.64
C GLY A 430 23.49 3.70 -24.76
N ARG A 431 23.11 2.96 -25.80
CA ARG A 431 23.82 1.84 -26.46
C ARG A 431 24.18 0.63 -25.58
N ARG A 432 23.32 -0.39 -25.64
CA ARG A 432 23.60 -1.80 -26.03
C ARG A 432 22.58 -2.74 -25.37
N ASN A 433 21.78 -3.43 -26.17
CA ASN A 433 21.41 -4.85 -26.00
C ASN A 433 20.30 -5.25 -27.00
N GLY A 434 20.69 -5.72 -28.20
CA GLY A 434 19.76 -6.22 -29.22
C GLY A 434 18.91 -7.40 -28.74
N ASP A 435 19.46 -8.27 -27.89
CA ASP A 435 18.80 -9.49 -27.40
C ASP A 435 17.63 -9.25 -26.43
N ARG A 436 17.53 -8.04 -25.85
CA ARG A 436 16.43 -7.68 -24.95
C ARG A 436 15.30 -7.00 -25.72
N LEU A 437 15.64 -6.18 -26.72
CA LEU A 437 14.67 -5.63 -27.65
C LEU A 437 13.98 -6.76 -28.43
N GLN A 438 14.72 -7.79 -28.84
CA GLN A 438 14.16 -8.93 -29.55
C GLN A 438 13.16 -9.72 -28.70
N ARG A 439 13.47 -10.00 -27.43
CA ARG A 439 12.54 -10.68 -26.50
C ARG A 439 11.31 -9.84 -26.15
N PHE A 440 11.48 -8.53 -25.98
CA PHE A 440 10.36 -7.60 -25.81
C PHE A 440 9.46 -7.63 -27.05
N MET A 441 10.05 -7.60 -28.25
CA MET A 441 9.31 -7.68 -29.50
C MET A 441 8.62 -9.04 -29.70
N GLU A 442 9.23 -10.15 -29.28
CA GLU A 442 8.61 -11.48 -29.30
C GLU A 442 7.39 -11.57 -28.39
N VAL A 443 7.43 -10.94 -27.21
CA VAL A 443 6.27 -10.86 -26.29
C VAL A 443 5.18 -9.96 -26.86
N VAL A 444 5.56 -8.80 -27.42
CA VAL A 444 4.62 -7.87 -28.05
C VAL A 444 3.94 -8.50 -29.28
N ILE A 445 4.69 -9.23 -30.11
CA ILE A 445 4.17 -9.95 -31.29
C ILE A 445 3.33 -11.17 -30.87
N GLY A 446 3.70 -11.86 -29.80
CA GLY A 446 2.92 -12.98 -29.26
C GLY A 446 1.58 -12.55 -28.65
N GLU A 447 1.54 -11.40 -27.98
CA GLU A 447 0.33 -10.90 -27.28
C GLU A 447 -0.59 -10.05 -28.19
N LEU A 448 -0.05 -9.37 -29.20
CA LEU A 448 -0.82 -8.50 -30.11
C LEU A 448 -1.03 -9.11 -31.51
N GLY A 449 -0.38 -10.23 -31.83
CA GLY A 449 -0.38 -10.78 -33.18
C GLY A 449 0.67 -10.13 -34.10
N ALA A 450 1.11 -10.88 -35.10
CA ALA A 450 2.25 -10.53 -35.95
C ALA A 450 2.08 -9.21 -36.71
N GLU A 451 0.88 -8.91 -37.18
CA GLU A 451 0.60 -7.73 -38.00
C GLU A 451 0.62 -6.44 -37.17
N GLU A 452 0.00 -6.45 -35.99
CA GLU A 452 -0.09 -5.30 -35.09
C GLU A 452 1.23 -5.05 -34.33
N GLY A 453 1.93 -6.12 -33.96
CA GLY A 453 3.26 -6.05 -33.35
C GLY A 453 4.31 -5.45 -34.30
N LEU A 454 4.27 -5.81 -35.60
CA LEU A 454 5.13 -5.18 -36.61
C LEU A 454 4.77 -3.71 -36.88
N ALA A 455 3.48 -3.38 -36.92
CA ALA A 455 3.03 -1.99 -37.11
C ALA A 455 3.46 -1.07 -35.96
N LEU A 456 3.42 -1.57 -34.73
CA LEU A 456 3.90 -0.87 -33.54
C LEU A 456 5.43 -0.67 -33.57
N ARG A 457 6.20 -1.68 -34.00
CA ARG A 457 7.65 -1.57 -34.21
C ARG A 457 7.98 -0.48 -35.22
N LYS A 458 7.27 -0.47 -36.35
CA LYS A 458 7.47 0.51 -37.43
C LYS A 458 7.21 1.94 -36.93
N LYS A 459 6.19 2.13 -36.10
CA LYS A 459 5.89 3.43 -35.47
C LYS A 459 6.91 3.87 -34.41
N LEU A 460 7.50 2.93 -33.67
CA LEU A 460 8.43 3.25 -32.58
C LEU A 460 9.85 3.54 -33.08
N PHE A 461 10.24 3.01 -34.25
CA PHE A 461 11.64 3.01 -34.70
C PHE A 461 11.89 3.60 -36.11
N ASP A 462 10.85 3.89 -36.92
CA ASP A 462 11.05 4.64 -38.17
C ASP A 462 10.92 6.15 -37.91
N GLN A 463 12.02 6.90 -38.05
CA GLN A 463 11.95 8.34 -38.32
C GLN A 463 11.63 8.58 -39.81
N PRO A 464 10.81 9.59 -40.16
CA PRO A 464 10.71 10.06 -41.53
C PRO A 464 11.95 10.90 -41.86
N GLY A 465 12.88 10.36 -42.65
CA GLY A 465 14.10 11.09 -43.00
C GLY A 465 15.14 10.36 -43.83
N GLY A 466 14.73 9.46 -44.74
CA GLY A 466 15.58 8.95 -45.82
C GLY A 466 15.39 9.79 -47.08
N GLY A 467 15.64 11.09 -46.99
CA GLY A 467 15.66 11.98 -48.15
C GLY A 467 17.03 11.94 -48.83
N GLU A 468 16.99 11.64 -50.11
CA GLU A 468 18.02 11.75 -51.14
C GLU A 468 19.19 12.72 -50.82
N ARG A 469 20.41 12.24 -51.02
CA ARG A 469 21.49 13.09 -51.53
C ARG A 469 21.98 12.49 -52.82
N GLU A 470 21.71 13.22 -53.89
CA GLU A 470 22.35 13.10 -55.19
C GLU A 470 23.87 13.29 -55.09
N HIS A 471 24.55 12.59 -56.01
CA HIS A 471 25.95 12.65 -56.43
C HIS A 471 27.02 11.99 -55.56
#